data_AF-A0A4U8Z3J3-F1
#
_entry.id   AF-A0A4U8Z3J3-F1
#
_cell.length_a   1.000
_cell.length_b   1.000
_cell.length_c   1.000
_cell.angle_alpha   90.00
_cell.angle_beta   90.00
_cell.angle_gamma   90.00
#
_symmetry.space_group_name_H-M   'P 1'
#
loop_
_entity.id
_entity.type
_entity.pdbx_description
1 polymer ?
#
loop_
_entity_poly.entity_id
_entity_poly.type
_entity_poly.pdbx_seq_one_letter_code
_entity_poly.pdbx_strand_id
1 'polypeptide(L)' 'MPYRANADLPASIRERLPEHAQDIYRSAFNHAFAAHAGDPRQEEAAHRIAWAAVKRSYVKVGDRWEAIEQR' A
#
# COMPACT_ATOMS: atom_id res chain seq x y z
N MET A 1 10.27 7.48 -4.55
CA MET A 1 9.40 8.57 -5.12
C MET A 1 7.94 8.23 -4.82
N PRO A 2 7.03 9.21 -4.62
CA PRO A 2 5.60 8.92 -4.41
C PRO A 2 4.96 8.30 -5.66
N TYR A 3 4.01 7.39 -5.46
CA TYR A 3 3.29 6.72 -6.54
C TYR A 3 2.19 7.62 -7.07
N ARG A 4 2.20 7.88 -8.39
CA ARG A 4 1.23 8.77 -9.05
C ARG A 4 -0.03 8.00 -9.40
N ALA A 5 0.14 6.81 -9.96
CA ALA A 5 -0.93 5.90 -10.31
C ALA A 5 -0.71 4.52 -9.68
N ASN A 6 -1.80 3.76 -9.58
CA ASN A 6 -1.74 2.36 -9.18
C ASN A 6 -0.87 1.52 -10.14
N ALA A 7 -0.75 1.97 -11.40
CA ALA A 7 0.14 1.36 -12.40
C ALA A 7 1.63 1.48 -12.06
N ASP A 8 2.04 2.50 -11.29
CA ASP A 8 3.42 2.68 -10.84
C ASP A 8 3.79 1.72 -9.69
N LEU A 9 2.80 1.05 -9.09
CA LEU A 9 3.05 0.08 -8.04
C LEU A 9 3.77 -1.17 -8.60
N PRO A 10 4.54 -1.87 -7.76
CA PRO A 10 5.18 -3.12 -8.15
C PRO A 10 4.18 -4.13 -8.73
N ALA A 11 4.57 -4.85 -9.78
CA ALA A 11 3.70 -5.84 -10.43
C ALA A 11 3.14 -6.86 -9.43
N SER A 12 3.96 -7.35 -8.49
CA SER A 12 3.49 -8.28 -7.46
C SER A 12 2.43 -7.69 -6.52
N ILE A 13 2.38 -6.36 -6.34
CA ILE A 13 1.30 -5.70 -5.60
C ILE A 13 0.07 -5.64 -6.50
N ARG A 14 0.22 -5.14 -7.73
CA ARG A 14 -0.88 -5.01 -8.70
C ARG A 14 -1.59 -6.32 -9.03
N GLU A 15 -0.86 -7.42 -9.09
CA GLU A 15 -1.40 -8.75 -9.40
C GLU A 15 -2.05 -9.43 -8.20
N ARG A 16 -1.60 -9.12 -6.98
CA ARG A 16 -2.09 -9.76 -5.74
C ARG A 16 -3.20 -8.97 -5.06
N LEU A 17 -3.26 -7.66 -5.28
CA LEU A 17 -4.17 -6.73 -4.62
C LEU A 17 -5.21 -6.22 -5.61
N PRO A 18 -6.50 -6.20 -5.23
CA PRO A 18 -7.52 -5.55 -6.04
C PRO A 18 -7.30 -4.04 -6.14
N GLU A 19 -7.89 -3.40 -7.14
CA GLU A 19 -7.69 -1.98 -7.46
C GLU A 19 -7.93 -1.04 -6.25
N HIS A 20 -8.94 -1.34 -5.44
CA HIS A 20 -9.23 -0.56 -4.23
C HIS A 20 -8.12 -0.68 -3.17
N ALA A 21 -7.52 -1.85 -3.01
CA ALA A 21 -6.39 -2.04 -2.09
C ALA A 21 -5.13 -1.32 -2.59
N GLN A 22 -4.93 -1.28 -3.92
CA GLN A 22 -3.84 -0.52 -4.54
C GLN A 22 -3.99 0.97 -4.26
N ASP A 23 -5.22 1.50 -4.29
CA ASP A 23 -5.50 2.90 -3.95
C ASP A 23 -5.15 3.22 -2.49
N ILE A 24 -5.58 2.37 -1.54
CA ILE A 24 -5.25 2.50 -0.12
C ILE A 24 -3.72 2.47 0.06
N TYR A 25 -3.04 1.55 -0.60
CA TYR A 25 -1.59 1.43 -0.53
C TYR A 25 -0.91 2.72 -1.01
N ARG A 26 -1.28 3.21 -2.20
CA ARG A 26 -0.74 4.43 -2.80
C ARG A 26 -0.96 5.63 -1.88
N SER A 27 -2.19 5.82 -1.40
CA SER A 27 -2.55 6.95 -0.53
C SER A 27 -1.78 6.93 0.78
N ALA A 28 -1.71 5.77 1.45
CA ALA A 28 -0.95 5.60 2.68
C ALA A 28 0.55 5.76 2.48
N PHE A 29 1.10 5.24 1.37
CA PHE A 29 2.50 5.41 1.01
C PHE A 29 2.84 6.88 0.79
N ASN A 30 2.06 7.60 -0.03
CA ASN A 30 2.30 9.00 -0.33
C ASN A 30 2.23 9.87 0.93
N HIS A 31 1.26 9.61 1.80
CA HIS A 31 1.14 10.30 3.08
C HIS A 31 2.35 10.03 3.98
N ALA A 32 2.75 8.78 4.14
CA ALA A 32 3.91 8.40 4.95
C ALA A 32 5.24 8.94 4.38
N PHE A 33 5.38 8.92 3.06
CA PHE A 33 6.56 9.44 2.36
C PHE A 33 6.71 10.95 2.56
N ALA A 34 5.59 11.69 2.54
CA ALA A 34 5.57 13.11 2.87
C ALA A 34 5.88 13.36 4.36
N ALA A 35 5.35 12.52 5.26
CA ALA A 35 5.59 12.65 6.70
C ALA A 35 7.04 12.36 7.11
N HIS A 36 7.74 11.49 6.37
CA HIS A 36 9.14 11.14 6.60
C HIS A 36 10.10 11.86 5.62
N ALA A 37 9.67 12.96 4.99
CA ALA A 37 10.49 13.69 4.04
C ALA A 37 11.81 14.16 4.67
N GLY A 38 12.95 13.67 4.14
CA GLY A 38 14.30 14.02 4.63
C GLY A 38 15.01 12.90 5.39
N ASP A 39 14.35 11.76 5.63
CA ASP A 39 14.99 10.57 6.20
C ASP A 39 15.45 9.61 5.08
N PRO A 40 16.69 9.11 5.08
CA PRO A 40 17.13 8.10 4.10
C PRO A 40 16.29 6.81 4.13
N ARG A 41 15.59 6.52 5.25
CA ARG A 41 14.68 5.37 5.42
C ARG A 41 13.22 5.70 5.14
N GLN A 42 12.92 6.89 4.61
CA GLN A 42 11.54 7.33 4.37
C GLN A 42 10.78 6.37 3.45
N GLU A 43 11.46 5.80 2.46
CA GLU A 43 10.84 4.87 1.51
C GLU A 43 10.49 3.54 2.19
N GLU A 44 11.41 2.97 2.96
CA GLU A 44 11.15 1.75 3.76
C GLU A 44 10.05 1.96 4.82
N ALA A 45 10.03 3.12 5.47
CA ALA A 45 8.99 3.48 6.43
C ALA A 45 7.63 3.62 5.75
N ALA A 46 7.57 4.32 4.61
CA ALA A 46 6.36 4.50 3.83
C ALA A 46 5.81 3.17 3.31
N HIS A 47 6.67 2.27 2.84
CA HIS A 47 6.27 0.92 2.44
C HIS A 47 5.66 0.12 3.59
N ARG A 48 6.26 0.19 4.79
CA ARG A 48 5.72 -0.48 5.99
C ARG A 48 4.36 0.07 6.39
N ILE A 49 4.20 1.39 6.39
CA ILE A 49 2.94 2.06 6.74
C ILE A 49 1.84 1.74 5.71
N ALA A 50 2.17 1.77 4.41
CA ALA A 50 1.25 1.41 3.34
C ALA A 50 0.77 -0.04 3.45
N TRP A 51 1.68 -0.98 3.73
CA TRP A 51 1.30 -2.37 3.98
C TRP A 51 0.45 -2.55 5.23
N ALA A 52 0.69 -1.77 6.29
CA ALA A 52 -0.15 -1.80 7.49
C ALA A 52 -1.57 -1.30 7.19
N ALA A 53 -1.71 -0.26 6.36
CA ALA A 53 -3.01 0.25 5.93
C ALA A 53 -3.78 -0.79 5.11
N VAL A 54 -3.14 -1.44 4.14
CA VAL A 54 -3.76 -2.53 3.37
C VAL A 54 -4.18 -3.67 4.28
N LYS A 55 -3.32 -4.12 5.20
CA LYS A 55 -3.62 -5.22 6.13
C LYS A 55 -4.79 -4.93 7.08
N ARG A 56 -5.15 -3.66 7.29
CA ARG A 56 -6.33 -3.27 8.11
C ARG A 56 -7.64 -3.48 7.38
N SER A 57 -7.64 -3.41 6.05
CA SER A 57 -8.83 -3.55 5.21
C SER A 57 -8.82 -4.82 4.36
N TYR A 58 -7.68 -5.50 4.26
CA TYR A 58 -7.50 -6.71 3.48
C TYR A 58 -6.76 -7.77 4.29
N VAL A 59 -7.24 -9.01 4.20
CA VAL A 59 -6.58 -10.18 4.76
C VAL A 59 -5.99 -11.03 3.64
N LYS A 60 -4.80 -11.60 3.87
CA LYS A 60 -4.19 -12.53 2.92
C LYS A 60 -4.85 -13.90 3.06
N VAL A 61 -5.54 -14.36 2.02
CA VAL A 61 -6.17 -15.67 1.92
C VAL A 61 -5.48 -16.45 0.80
N GLY A 62 -4.62 -17.40 1.18
CA GLY A 62 -3.76 -18.11 0.24
C GLY A 62 -2.80 -17.15 -0.48
N ASP A 63 -2.91 -17.08 -1.81
CA ASP A 63 -2.10 -16.19 -2.66
C ASP A 63 -2.78 -14.84 -2.97
N ARG A 64 -4.02 -14.62 -2.49
CA ARG A 64 -4.81 -13.43 -2.78
C ARG A 64 -5.06 -12.59 -1.53
N TRP A 65 -5.37 -11.32 -1.75
CA TRP A 65 -5.83 -10.42 -0.70
C TRP A 65 -7.35 -10.21 -0.85
N GLU A 66 -8.09 -10.55 0.20
CA GLU A 66 -9.54 -10.39 0.25
C GLU A 66 -9.91 -9.24 1.18
N ALA A 67 -10.88 -8.42 0.78
CA ALA A 67 -11.35 -7.31 1.59
C ALA A 67 -12.01 -7.85 2.85
N ILE A 68 -11.59 -7.35 4.00
CA ILE A 68 -12.26 -7.56 5.26
C ILE A 68 -13.45 -6.59 5.24
N GLU A 69 -14.61 -7.05 4.74
CA GLU A 69 -15.83 -6.24 4.82
C GLU A 69 -16.08 -5.90 6.30
N GLN A 70 -15.90 -4.63 6.66
CA GLN A 70 -16.34 -4.11 7.93
C GLN A 70 -17.86 -3.95 7.82
N ARG A 71 -18.58 -5.03 8.13
CA ARG A 71 -20.04 -5.03 8.28
C ARG A 71 -20.46 -4.28 9.54
#